data_AF-T1DJU1-F1
#
_entry.id   AF-T1DJU1-F1
#
_cell.length_a   1.000
_cell.length_b   1.000
_cell.length_c   1.000
_cell.angle_alpha   90.00
_cell.angle_beta   90.00
_cell.angle_gamma   90.00
#
_symmetry.space_group_name_H-M   'P 1'
#
loop_
_entity.id
_entity.type
_entity.pdbx_description
1 polymer ?
#
loop_
_entity_poly.entity_id
_entity_poly.type
_entity_poly.pdbx_seq_one_letter_code
_entity_poly.pdbx_strand_id
1 'polypeptide(L)'
;TTPNMLAHSHSPQSPISISPTALGGPGGVGGGGGGGGGGAGIGNPTSKSTPTGKSGRARGRRHAHPSPTRSSTSEPGGISEKAPERIFVWDLDETIIIFHSLLTGSYAGRYNKNRDHQVQLGYRMEEMIFNMADAYFFFNDLEECDQIHIDDVASDDNGQDLSNYNFSADGFHNATPQGAPPNVCLPNGVRGGVDWMRKLAFRYRKIKDTYNTYRNNVGGLLGPQKRDHWLQVRSDIEMETDSWHSLTLKCLNMIAQRENCVNVLVTTTQLVPALAKILLYGLGQVFPVENVYSANRSARSSASSGS
;
A
#
# COMPACT_ATOMS: atom_id res chain seq x y z
N THR A 1 34.00 33.66 -1.22
CA THR A 1 32.61 33.90 -1.65
C THR A 1 31.92 32.56 -1.70
N THR A 2 30.98 32.30 -0.79
CA THR A 2 30.27 31.02 -0.66
C THR A 2 28.97 31.03 -1.48
N PRO A 3 28.63 29.98 -2.23
CA PRO A 3 27.28 29.76 -2.72
C PRO A 3 26.43 29.09 -1.64
N ASN A 4 25.20 29.57 -1.48
CA ASN A 4 24.26 29.14 -0.43
C ASN A 4 23.28 28.12 -1.03
N MET A 5 23.19 26.91 -0.47
CA MET A 5 22.22 25.89 -0.90
C MET A 5 21.04 25.88 0.09
N LEU A 6 19.88 26.35 -0.36
CA LEU A 6 18.63 26.32 0.41
C LEU A 6 18.05 24.90 0.37
N ALA A 7 18.11 24.20 1.50
CA ALA A 7 17.39 22.95 1.71
C ALA A 7 16.02 23.24 2.34
N HIS A 8 14.94 22.97 1.61
CA HIS A 8 13.59 22.92 2.17
C HIS A 8 13.23 21.46 2.48
N SER A 9 13.38 21.06 3.74
CA SER A 9 12.88 19.78 4.26
C SER A 9 11.48 19.96 4.85
N HIS A 10 10.50 19.28 4.26
CA HIS A 10 9.18 19.09 4.87
C HIS A 10 9.11 17.70 5.53
N SER A 11 9.20 17.66 6.85
CA SER A 11 9.01 16.41 7.61
C SER A 11 7.51 16.11 7.80
N PRO A 12 7.03 14.90 7.49
CA PRO A 12 5.70 14.47 7.93
C PRO A 12 5.72 14.16 9.45
N GLN A 13 4.64 14.54 10.14
CA GLN A 13 4.51 14.33 11.59
C GLN A 13 4.25 12.85 11.93
N SER A 14 4.88 12.36 13.00
CA SER A 14 4.69 10.99 13.51
C SER A 14 3.30 10.82 14.16
N PRO A 15 2.64 9.65 13.99
CA PRO A 15 1.38 9.36 14.68
C PRO A 15 1.60 9.07 16.17
N ILE A 16 0.56 9.36 16.97
CA ILE A 16 0.57 9.30 18.43
C ILE A 16 0.51 7.85 18.92
N SER A 17 1.37 7.48 19.87
CA SER A 17 1.38 6.16 20.51
C SER A 17 0.26 6.03 21.56
N ILE A 18 -0.52 4.94 21.50
CA ILE A 18 -1.58 4.62 22.46
C ILE A 18 -1.16 3.38 23.26
N SER A 19 -0.85 3.56 24.55
CA SER A 19 -0.57 2.45 25.46
C SER A 19 -1.86 1.86 26.04
N PRO A 20 -1.99 0.52 26.19
CA PRO A 20 -3.13 -0.10 26.84
C PRO A 20 -3.03 0.01 28.37
N THR A 21 -4.10 0.46 29.03
CA THR A 21 -4.22 0.41 30.49
C THR A 21 -4.87 -0.91 30.93
N ALA A 22 -4.27 -1.57 31.93
CA ALA A 22 -4.82 -2.76 32.58
C ALA A 22 -5.00 -2.49 34.10
N LEU A 23 -5.69 -3.43 34.79
CA LEU A 23 -6.21 -3.37 36.17
C LEU A 23 -7.53 -2.58 36.27
N GLY A 24 -8.58 -3.07 36.94
CA GLY A 24 -8.81 -4.36 37.60
C GLY A 24 -10.21 -4.40 38.23
N GLY A 25 -10.66 -5.56 38.71
CA GLY A 25 -11.85 -5.69 39.58
C GLY A 25 -11.55 -6.62 40.76
N PRO A 26 -12.55 -7.10 41.53
CA PRO A 26 -13.95 -6.66 41.64
C PRO A 26 -14.41 -6.45 43.11
N GLY A 27 -15.64 -5.96 43.35
CA GLY A 27 -16.33 -6.15 44.64
C GLY A 27 -17.35 -5.07 45.04
N GLY A 28 -18.36 -5.46 45.84
CA GLY A 28 -19.21 -4.54 46.62
C GLY A 28 -20.72 -4.65 46.39
N VAL A 29 -21.43 -5.28 47.32
CA VAL A 29 -22.91 -5.37 47.39
C VAL A 29 -23.49 -4.16 48.15
N GLY A 30 -24.69 -3.66 47.82
CA GLY A 30 -25.47 -2.87 48.78
C GLY A 30 -26.67 -2.03 48.28
N GLY A 31 -27.90 -2.48 48.59
CA GLY A 31 -28.91 -1.63 49.26
C GLY A 31 -29.78 -0.61 48.49
N GLY A 32 -30.91 -1.08 47.96
CA GLY A 32 -32.30 -0.61 48.22
C GLY A 32 -32.72 0.88 48.27
N GLY A 33 -33.89 1.17 47.66
CA GLY A 33 -34.90 2.07 48.28
C GLY A 33 -35.61 3.14 47.41
N GLY A 34 -36.85 2.85 47.00
CA GLY A 34 -38.01 3.72 47.30
C GLY A 34 -38.42 4.91 46.40
N GLY A 35 -39.55 4.75 45.69
CA GLY A 35 -40.52 5.82 45.32
C GLY A 35 -40.12 6.82 44.21
N GLY A 36 -41.04 7.45 43.47
CA GLY A 36 -42.50 7.31 43.42
C GLY A 36 -43.16 8.51 42.72
N GLY A 37 -44.16 8.25 41.85
CA GLY A 37 -44.91 9.29 41.09
C GLY A 37 -44.15 9.86 39.87
N GLY A 38 -44.80 10.30 38.80
CA GLY A 38 -46.23 10.37 38.49
C GLY A 38 -46.52 11.59 37.61
N GLY A 39 -47.02 11.40 36.39
CA GLY A 39 -47.30 12.52 35.46
C GLY A 39 -47.76 12.05 34.09
N ALA A 40 -49.05 12.23 33.79
CA ALA A 40 -49.67 11.78 32.55
C ALA A 40 -49.64 12.87 31.45
N GLY A 41 -49.66 12.43 30.18
CA GLY A 41 -49.82 13.29 29.00
C GLY A 41 -50.45 12.53 27.85
N ILE A 42 -51.78 12.63 27.71
CA ILE A 42 -52.56 12.06 26.61
C ILE A 42 -52.87 13.18 25.59
N GLY A 43 -52.67 12.94 24.29
CA GLY A 43 -52.98 13.94 23.26
C GLY A 43 -52.68 13.51 21.81
N ASN A 44 -53.60 12.74 21.22
CA ASN A 44 -53.76 12.51 19.76
C ASN A 44 -55.17 13.10 19.37
N PRO A 45 -55.69 13.20 18.11
CA PRO A 45 -55.28 12.46 16.91
C PRO A 45 -55.48 13.07 15.47
N THR A 46 -54.75 12.50 14.49
CA THR A 46 -55.19 12.07 13.12
C THR A 46 -55.65 13.00 11.96
N SER A 47 -55.34 12.47 10.75
CA SER A 47 -55.99 12.60 9.42
C SER A 47 -55.36 13.64 8.46
N LYS A 48 -55.15 13.45 7.14
CA LYS A 48 -55.47 12.43 6.08
C LYS A 48 -54.37 12.55 4.98
N SER A 49 -54.18 11.69 3.95
CA SER A 49 -54.70 10.35 3.54
C SER A 49 -53.83 9.79 2.38
N THR A 50 -53.91 8.48 2.08
CA THR A 50 -53.30 7.81 0.89
C THR A 50 -54.06 8.08 -0.41
N PRO A 51 -53.45 7.77 -1.57
CA PRO A 51 -54.01 6.68 -2.40
C PRO A 51 -52.96 5.65 -2.89
N THR A 52 -53.45 4.47 -3.29
CA THR A 52 -52.69 3.30 -3.79
C THR A 52 -52.92 3.10 -5.30
N GLY A 53 -51.95 2.54 -6.06
CA GLY A 53 -52.20 2.31 -7.50
C GLY A 53 -51.11 1.77 -8.44
N LYS A 54 -50.59 0.55 -8.21
CA LYS A 54 -50.12 -0.44 -9.22
C LYS A 54 -48.97 -0.13 -10.23
N SER A 55 -47.97 -1.02 -10.18
CA SER A 55 -47.36 -1.77 -11.32
C SER A 55 -46.58 -1.03 -12.43
N GLY A 56 -45.24 -1.17 -12.42
CA GLY A 56 -44.39 -0.96 -13.59
C GLY A 56 -42.99 -1.58 -13.44
N ARG A 57 -42.60 -2.52 -14.31
CA ARG A 57 -41.24 -3.11 -14.37
C ARG A 57 -40.30 -2.17 -15.15
N ALA A 58 -39.22 -1.67 -14.55
CA ALA A 58 -38.06 -1.15 -15.29
C ALA A 58 -36.75 -1.19 -14.48
N ARG A 59 -35.93 -2.18 -14.82
CA ARG A 59 -34.59 -2.57 -14.34
C ARG A 59 -33.56 -1.41 -14.31
N GLY A 60 -33.43 -0.72 -13.17
CA GLY A 60 -32.33 0.24 -12.91
C GLY A 60 -31.04 -0.44 -12.44
N ARG A 61 -30.09 -0.69 -13.35
CA ARG A 61 -28.81 -1.38 -13.05
C ARG A 61 -27.81 -0.42 -12.40
N ARG A 62 -27.77 -0.35 -11.07
CA ARG A 62 -26.59 0.20 -10.36
C ARG A 62 -25.38 -0.67 -10.72
N HIS A 63 -24.34 -0.07 -11.29
CA HIS A 63 -23.06 -0.76 -11.49
C HIS A 63 -22.37 -0.89 -10.14
N ALA A 64 -22.61 -2.02 -9.45
CA ALA A 64 -21.72 -2.47 -8.41
C ALA A 64 -20.38 -2.86 -9.05
N HIS A 65 -19.28 -2.39 -8.46
CA HIS A 65 -17.93 -2.81 -8.83
C HIS A 65 -17.81 -4.33 -8.62
N PRO A 66 -17.51 -5.14 -9.65
CA PRO A 66 -17.08 -6.50 -9.45
C PRO A 66 -15.63 -6.48 -8.97
N SER A 67 -15.35 -7.05 -7.81
CA SER A 67 -13.97 -7.36 -7.40
C SER A 67 -13.31 -8.24 -8.47
N PRO A 68 -12.02 -8.05 -8.81
CA PRO A 68 -11.34 -8.83 -9.83
C PRO A 68 -10.95 -10.22 -9.32
N THR A 69 -11.93 -11.07 -9.02
CA THR A 69 -11.67 -12.48 -8.76
C THR A 69 -11.73 -13.28 -10.07
N ARG A 70 -10.54 -13.59 -10.58
CA ARG A 70 -10.21 -14.81 -11.33
C ARG A 70 -10.98 -15.07 -12.62
N SER A 71 -10.37 -14.71 -13.74
CA SER A 71 -10.68 -15.31 -15.03
C SER A 71 -10.29 -16.80 -15.05
N SER A 72 -11.26 -17.69 -14.89
CA SER A 72 -11.07 -19.11 -15.18
C SER A 72 -12.29 -19.67 -15.90
N THR A 73 -12.08 -20.03 -17.17
CA THR A 73 -12.99 -20.87 -17.96
C THR A 73 -13.33 -22.14 -17.19
N SER A 74 -14.62 -22.49 -17.15
CA SER A 74 -15.15 -23.55 -16.29
C SER A 74 -14.84 -24.95 -16.82
N GLU A 75 -13.81 -25.59 -16.25
CA GLU A 75 -13.64 -27.05 -16.28
C GLU A 75 -14.39 -27.68 -15.09
N PRO A 76 -15.31 -28.64 -15.30
CA PRO A 76 -16.08 -29.26 -14.23
C PRO A 76 -15.27 -30.38 -13.53
N GLY A 77 -14.27 -30.00 -12.71
CA GLY A 77 -13.47 -30.96 -11.94
C GLY A 77 -12.50 -30.38 -10.89
N GLY A 78 -12.41 -29.05 -10.75
CA GLY A 78 -11.47 -28.40 -9.84
C GLY A 78 -11.95 -28.34 -8.39
N ILE A 79 -11.03 -28.62 -7.45
CA ILE A 79 -11.21 -28.40 -6.01
C ILE A 79 -11.63 -26.94 -5.80
N SER A 80 -12.75 -26.71 -5.10
CA SER A 80 -13.13 -25.36 -4.68
C SER A 80 -12.05 -24.82 -3.75
N GLU A 81 -11.24 -23.86 -4.24
CA GLU A 81 -10.33 -23.08 -3.40
C GLU A 81 -11.16 -22.38 -2.33
N LYS A 82 -11.12 -22.93 -1.12
CA LYS A 82 -11.76 -22.33 0.03
C LYS A 82 -11.08 -21.00 0.30
N ALA A 83 -11.88 -19.96 0.52
CA ALA A 83 -11.38 -18.69 1.01
C ALA A 83 -10.57 -18.92 2.30
N PRO A 84 -9.46 -18.17 2.51
CA PRO A 84 -8.60 -18.37 3.66
C PRO A 84 -9.36 -18.17 4.96
N GLU A 85 -9.11 -19.05 5.94
CA GLU A 85 -9.71 -18.97 7.27
C GLU A 85 -9.18 -17.76 8.06
N ARG A 86 -7.92 -17.37 7.81
CA ARG A 86 -7.25 -16.28 8.53
C ARG A 86 -6.41 -15.43 7.59
N ILE A 87 -6.57 -14.12 7.69
CA ILE A 87 -5.77 -13.12 7.00
C ILE A 87 -4.97 -12.37 8.07
N PHE A 88 -3.65 -12.39 7.95
CA PHE A 88 -2.73 -11.66 8.80
C PHE A 88 -2.34 -10.38 8.06
N VAL A 89 -2.85 -9.24 8.55
CA VAL A 89 -2.54 -7.92 8.00
C VAL A 89 -1.35 -7.36 8.77
N TRP A 90 -0.27 -7.06 8.05
CA TRP A 90 0.98 -6.55 8.59
C TRP A 90 1.24 -5.12 8.14
N ASP A 91 1.90 -4.34 9.00
CA ASP A 91 2.63 -3.14 8.59
C ASP A 91 4.08 -3.51 8.26
N LEU A 92 4.77 -2.66 7.48
CA LEU A 92 6.12 -2.89 6.99
C LEU A 92 7.17 -2.31 7.95
N ASP A 93 7.24 -0.98 7.98
CA ASP A 93 8.25 -0.21 8.71
C ASP A 93 8.01 -0.28 10.22
N GLU A 94 9.09 -0.45 10.99
CA GLU A 94 9.10 -0.67 12.44
C GLU A 94 8.27 -1.87 12.96
N THR A 95 7.73 -2.70 12.06
CA THR A 95 7.01 -3.94 12.35
C THR A 95 7.74 -5.16 11.77
N ILE A 96 7.80 -5.30 10.44
CA ILE A 96 8.57 -6.38 9.79
C ILE A 96 10.04 -6.02 9.64
N ILE A 97 10.32 -4.75 9.33
CA ILE A 97 11.67 -4.24 9.10
C ILE A 97 11.96 -3.07 10.04
N ILE A 98 13.22 -2.90 10.41
CA ILE A 98 13.72 -1.67 11.02
C ILE A 98 14.34 -0.83 9.89
N PHE A 99 13.84 0.38 9.67
CA PHE A 99 14.31 1.24 8.57
C PHE A 99 14.21 2.74 8.89
N HIS A 100 13.02 3.31 9.06
CA HIS A 100 12.87 4.74 9.35
C HIS A 100 13.49 5.11 10.72
N SER A 101 13.45 4.19 11.67
CA SER A 101 14.11 4.32 12.96
C SER A 101 15.64 4.20 12.91
N LEU A 102 16.22 3.67 11.82
CA LEU A 102 17.67 3.78 11.50
C LEU A 102 17.99 5.21 11.06
N LEU A 103 17.28 5.73 10.06
CA LEU A 103 17.48 7.06 9.47
C LEU A 103 17.34 8.18 10.50
N THR A 104 16.32 8.12 11.36
CA THR A 104 16.15 9.06 12.47
C THR A 104 17.12 8.82 13.64
N GLY A 105 17.79 7.65 13.66
CA GLY A 105 18.62 7.15 14.75
C GLY A 105 17.85 6.94 16.07
N SER A 106 16.52 6.81 16.00
CA SER A 106 15.66 6.58 17.16
C SER A 106 15.75 5.13 17.66
N TYR A 107 16.01 4.16 16.78
CA TYR A 107 16.34 2.78 17.16
C TYR A 107 17.58 2.76 18.06
N ALA A 108 18.65 3.46 17.64
CA ALA A 108 19.90 3.49 18.37
C ALA A 108 19.76 4.10 19.77
N GLY A 109 18.98 5.18 19.91
CA GLY A 109 18.66 5.77 21.22
C GLY A 109 17.83 4.85 22.12
N ARG A 110 16.92 4.04 21.55
CA ARG A 110 16.05 3.12 22.30
C ARG A 110 16.79 1.86 22.78
N TYR A 111 17.71 1.34 21.98
CA TYR A 111 18.41 0.08 22.23
C TYR A 111 19.91 0.24 22.56
N ASN A 112 20.35 1.47 22.87
CA ASN A 112 21.72 1.82 23.27
C ASN A 112 22.79 1.35 22.24
N LYS A 113 22.52 1.60 20.95
CA LYS A 113 23.43 1.29 19.83
C LYS A 113 24.20 2.53 19.39
N ASN A 114 25.23 2.36 18.55
CA ASN A 114 25.95 3.49 17.97
C ASN A 114 25.04 4.24 16.96
N ARG A 115 24.65 5.48 17.30
CA ARG A 115 23.75 6.30 16.48
C ARG A 115 24.29 6.56 15.08
N ASP A 116 25.55 6.96 14.96
CA ASP A 116 26.12 7.39 13.67
C ASP A 116 26.27 6.19 12.72
N HIS A 117 26.65 5.03 13.25
CA HIS A 117 26.71 3.78 12.48
C HIS A 117 25.31 3.35 11.98
N GLN A 118 24.31 3.36 12.86
CA GLN A 118 22.93 2.99 12.53
C GLN A 118 22.30 3.93 11.49
N VAL A 119 22.52 5.24 11.62
CA VAL A 119 22.09 6.24 10.63
C VAL A 119 22.79 6.03 9.29
N GLN A 120 24.09 5.71 9.28
CA GLN A 120 24.83 5.38 8.06
C GLN A 120 24.28 4.13 7.36
N LEU A 121 23.91 3.08 8.11
CA LEU A 121 23.26 1.88 7.54
C LEU A 121 21.87 2.20 6.98
N GLY A 122 21.12 3.09 7.65
CA GLY A 122 19.86 3.63 7.15
C GLY A 122 20.02 4.26 5.76
N TYR A 123 20.96 5.21 5.62
CA TYR A 123 21.21 5.89 4.34
C TYR A 123 21.70 4.93 3.23
N ARG A 124 22.56 3.95 3.55
CA ARG A 124 22.96 2.93 2.56
C ARG A 124 21.76 2.12 2.06
N MET A 125 20.87 1.68 2.97
CA MET A 125 19.67 0.95 2.57
C MET A 125 18.68 1.84 1.79
N GLU A 126 18.52 3.11 2.19
CA GLU A 126 17.69 4.10 1.49
C GLU A 126 18.16 4.33 0.05
N GLU A 127 19.47 4.56 -0.14
CA GLU A 127 20.10 4.66 -1.46
C GLU A 127 19.80 3.42 -2.31
N MET A 128 19.85 2.22 -1.73
CA MET A 128 19.54 0.98 -2.45
C MET A 128 18.05 0.85 -2.82
N ILE A 129 17.14 1.29 -1.95
CA ILE A 129 15.69 1.28 -2.19
C ILE A 129 15.35 2.19 -3.37
N PHE A 130 15.81 3.45 -3.36
CA PHE A 130 15.55 4.39 -4.45
C PHE A 130 16.23 3.95 -5.76
N ASN A 131 17.50 3.52 -5.71
CA ASN A 131 18.19 2.99 -6.90
C ASN A 131 17.48 1.78 -7.52
N MET A 132 16.81 0.93 -6.72
CA MET A 132 16.00 -0.17 -7.25
C MET A 132 14.68 0.34 -7.84
N ALA A 133 14.00 1.24 -7.13
CA ALA A 133 12.73 1.83 -7.53
C ALA A 133 12.85 2.56 -8.88
N ASP A 134 13.91 3.34 -9.07
CA ASP A 134 14.20 4.05 -10.32
C ASP A 134 14.61 3.10 -11.45
N ALA A 135 15.59 2.23 -11.21
CA ALA A 135 16.19 1.43 -12.28
C ALA A 135 15.29 0.31 -12.80
N TYR A 136 14.35 -0.18 -11.99
CA TYR A 136 13.54 -1.35 -12.33
C TYR A 136 12.03 -1.15 -12.20
N PHE A 137 11.58 -0.15 -11.43
CA PHE A 137 10.15 0.08 -11.15
C PHE A 137 9.62 1.47 -11.54
N PHE A 138 10.32 2.17 -12.45
CA PHE A 138 9.85 3.43 -13.04
C PHE A 138 9.48 4.51 -12.01
N PHE A 139 10.16 4.57 -10.86
CA PHE A 139 9.76 5.46 -9.77
C PHE A 139 9.73 6.95 -10.19
N ASN A 140 10.75 7.45 -10.89
CA ASN A 140 10.73 8.77 -11.55
C ASN A 140 9.47 9.05 -12.40
N ASP A 141 8.93 8.04 -13.09
CA ASP A 141 7.71 8.20 -13.90
C ASP A 141 6.45 8.18 -13.02
N LEU A 142 6.47 7.39 -11.93
CA LEU A 142 5.28 7.02 -11.16
C LEU A 142 5.05 7.83 -9.87
N GLU A 143 6.04 8.57 -9.37
CA GLU A 143 5.96 9.28 -8.07
C GLU A 143 4.70 10.15 -7.91
N GLU A 144 4.34 10.95 -8.93
CA GLU A 144 3.14 11.80 -8.90
C GLU A 144 1.83 11.05 -9.14
N CYS A 145 1.88 9.82 -9.65
CA CYS A 145 0.72 9.02 -10.05
C CYS A 145 0.70 7.60 -9.47
N ASP A 146 1.29 7.44 -8.28
CA ASP A 146 1.38 6.14 -7.60
C ASP A 146 0.00 5.57 -7.24
N GLN A 147 -0.11 4.24 -7.17
CA GLN A 147 -1.34 3.49 -6.95
C GLN A 147 -1.39 2.81 -5.58
N ILE A 148 -2.59 2.43 -5.14
CA ILE A 148 -2.78 1.72 -3.86
C ILE A 148 -2.40 0.24 -4.02
N HIS A 149 -2.74 -0.35 -5.16
CA HIS A 149 -2.52 -1.75 -5.48
C HIS A 149 -1.99 -1.95 -6.90
N ILE A 150 -1.20 -3.01 -7.11
CA ILE A 150 -0.51 -3.33 -8.37
C ILE A 150 -1.45 -3.47 -9.58
N ASP A 151 -2.70 -3.86 -9.36
CA ASP A 151 -3.70 -4.10 -10.42
C ASP A 151 -4.74 -2.97 -10.55
N ASP A 152 -4.63 -1.86 -9.81
CA ASP A 152 -5.64 -0.76 -9.80
C ASP A 152 -5.91 -0.16 -11.20
N VAL A 153 -4.91 -0.18 -12.07
CA VAL A 153 -4.96 0.36 -13.45
C VAL A 153 -4.96 -0.73 -14.53
N ALA A 154 -5.05 -2.02 -14.14
CA ALA A 154 -4.95 -3.15 -15.07
C ALA A 154 -6.09 -3.19 -16.11
N SER A 155 -7.20 -2.49 -15.87
CA SER A 155 -8.33 -2.37 -16.81
C SER A 155 -8.00 -1.58 -18.09
N ASP A 156 -6.99 -0.72 -18.06
CA ASP A 156 -6.59 0.13 -19.18
C ASP A 156 -5.48 -0.53 -20.05
N ASP A 157 -4.95 -1.66 -19.57
CA ASP A 157 -4.01 -2.50 -20.29
C ASP A 157 -4.73 -3.29 -21.41
N ASN A 158 -4.08 -3.38 -22.57
CA ASN A 158 -4.59 -4.14 -23.72
C ASN A 158 -3.96 -5.55 -23.85
N GLY A 159 -3.10 -5.94 -22.90
CA GLY A 159 -2.44 -7.24 -22.88
C GLY A 159 -1.30 -7.40 -23.90
N GLN A 160 -0.83 -6.32 -24.54
CA GLN A 160 0.27 -6.44 -25.51
C GLN A 160 1.57 -6.93 -24.85
N ASP A 161 2.42 -7.62 -25.62
CA ASP A 161 3.77 -7.96 -25.18
C ASP A 161 4.58 -6.69 -24.91
N LEU A 162 5.26 -6.66 -23.77
CA LEU A 162 6.13 -5.55 -23.33
C LEU A 162 7.62 -5.87 -23.47
N SER A 163 7.99 -7.04 -24.00
CA SER A 163 9.39 -7.48 -24.15
C SER A 163 10.20 -6.54 -25.05
N ASN A 164 9.56 -5.98 -26.08
CA ASN A 164 10.16 -5.00 -27.01
C ASN A 164 9.59 -3.58 -26.85
N TYR A 165 8.85 -3.30 -25.78
CA TYR A 165 8.22 -1.99 -25.56
C TYR A 165 9.23 -0.98 -25.01
N ASN A 166 9.38 0.16 -25.69
CA ASN A 166 10.36 1.18 -25.30
C ASN A 166 9.75 2.25 -24.38
N PHE A 167 9.78 1.99 -23.07
CA PHE A 167 9.24 2.88 -22.04
C PHE A 167 9.87 4.29 -22.04
N SER A 168 11.15 4.45 -22.39
CA SER A 168 11.81 5.77 -22.36
C SER A 168 11.45 6.66 -23.55
N ALA A 169 10.90 6.09 -24.62
CA ALA A 169 10.49 6.80 -25.83
C ALA A 169 8.97 6.80 -26.07
N ASP A 170 8.17 6.28 -25.13
CA ASP A 170 6.71 6.20 -25.30
C ASP A 170 5.98 7.54 -25.11
N GLY A 171 6.68 8.56 -24.61
CA GLY A 171 6.15 9.90 -24.39
C GLY A 171 5.17 10.00 -23.22
N PHE A 172 5.28 9.13 -22.20
CA PHE A 172 4.44 9.13 -21.00
C PHE A 172 4.29 10.53 -20.36
N HIS A 173 5.41 11.20 -20.04
CA HIS A 173 5.42 12.55 -19.46
C HIS A 173 4.84 13.64 -20.37
N ASN A 174 4.84 13.44 -21.69
CA ASN A 174 4.35 14.44 -22.65
C ASN A 174 2.82 14.47 -22.75
N ALA A 175 2.12 13.52 -22.12
CA ALA A 175 0.65 13.46 -22.11
C ALA A 175 0.01 14.30 -20.98
N THR A 176 0.80 14.82 -20.05
CA THR A 176 0.40 15.73 -18.96
C THR A 176 0.94 17.14 -19.22
N PRO A 177 0.14 18.06 -19.80
CA PRO A 177 0.57 19.45 -19.94
C PRO A 177 0.59 20.12 -18.56
N GLN A 178 1.77 20.55 -18.10
CA GLN A 178 1.88 21.41 -16.92
C GLN A 178 1.01 22.67 -17.11
N GLY A 179 -0.01 22.84 -16.26
CA GLY A 179 -0.87 24.02 -16.24
C GLY A 179 -2.20 23.94 -17.01
N ALA A 180 -2.57 22.79 -17.60
CA ALA A 180 -3.90 22.63 -18.19
C ALA A 180 -4.98 22.42 -17.10
N PRO A 181 -6.12 23.16 -17.13
CA PRO A 181 -7.24 22.88 -16.22
C PRO A 181 -7.80 21.47 -16.46
N PRO A 182 -8.28 20.76 -15.42
CA PRO A 182 -8.62 19.33 -15.48
C PRO A 182 -9.87 18.98 -16.30
N ASN A 183 -10.32 19.84 -17.22
CA ASN A 183 -11.49 19.60 -18.07
C ASN A 183 -11.47 20.33 -19.43
N VAL A 184 -10.31 20.75 -19.95
CA VAL A 184 -10.24 21.41 -21.26
C VAL A 184 -10.27 20.37 -22.39
N CYS A 185 -11.46 20.16 -22.95
CA CYS A 185 -11.64 19.43 -24.20
C CYS A 185 -11.07 20.25 -25.38
N LEU A 186 -9.82 20.02 -25.77
CA LEU A 186 -9.29 20.63 -27.00
C LEU A 186 -10.05 20.13 -28.25
N PRO A 187 -10.14 20.92 -29.34
CA PRO A 187 -10.95 20.58 -30.53
C PRO A 187 -10.54 19.28 -31.26
N ASN A 188 -9.34 18.76 -30.97
CA ASN A 188 -8.82 17.50 -31.53
C ASN A 188 -8.90 16.32 -30.55
N GLY A 189 -9.62 16.47 -29.44
CA GLY A 189 -10.24 15.41 -28.65
C GLY A 189 -9.33 14.50 -27.82
N VAL A 190 -9.55 14.48 -26.50
CA VAL A 190 -9.60 13.33 -25.53
C VAL A 190 -8.49 12.24 -25.55
N ARG A 191 -7.53 12.25 -26.48
CA ARG A 191 -6.57 11.15 -26.70
C ARG A 191 -5.49 11.02 -25.64
N GLY A 192 -5.14 12.11 -24.94
CA GLY A 192 -4.10 12.11 -23.91
C GLY A 192 -4.41 11.15 -22.75
N GLY A 193 -5.60 11.27 -22.15
CA GLY A 193 -5.95 10.51 -20.95
C GLY A 193 -5.97 8.99 -21.14
N VAL A 194 -6.62 8.49 -22.18
CA VAL A 194 -6.75 7.04 -22.43
C VAL A 194 -5.42 6.40 -22.83
N ASP A 195 -4.59 7.11 -23.61
CA ASP A 195 -3.26 6.63 -23.99
C ASP A 195 -2.29 6.66 -22.81
N TRP A 196 -2.36 7.70 -21.97
CA TRP A 196 -1.60 7.81 -20.73
C TRP A 196 -1.98 6.73 -19.71
N MET A 197 -3.28 6.48 -19.47
CA MET A 197 -3.76 5.40 -18.59
C MET A 197 -3.24 4.02 -19.03
N ARG A 198 -3.19 3.77 -20.34
CA ARG A 198 -2.61 2.53 -20.87
C ARG A 198 -1.10 2.42 -20.61
N LYS A 199 -0.36 3.52 -20.79
CA LYS A 199 1.09 3.58 -20.51
C LYS A 199 1.42 3.46 -19.02
N LEU A 200 0.53 3.94 -18.15
CA LEU A 200 0.56 3.74 -16.70
C LEU A 200 0.35 2.25 -16.38
N ALA A 201 -0.67 1.62 -16.98
CA ALA A 201 -0.94 0.19 -16.80
C ALA A 201 0.24 -0.69 -17.27
N PHE A 202 0.89 -0.37 -18.39
CA PHE A 202 2.09 -1.07 -18.86
C PHE A 202 3.25 -1.01 -17.86
N ARG A 203 3.45 0.13 -17.16
CA ARG A 203 4.48 0.27 -16.12
C ARG A 203 4.16 -0.63 -14.94
N TYR A 204 2.92 -0.60 -14.43
CA TYR A 204 2.52 -1.47 -13.31
C TYR A 204 2.55 -2.96 -13.67
N ARG A 205 2.13 -3.37 -14.88
CA ARG A 205 2.33 -4.75 -15.33
C ARG A 205 3.81 -5.12 -15.43
N LYS A 206 4.66 -4.25 -15.96
CA LYS A 206 6.10 -4.50 -16.03
C LYS A 206 6.77 -4.58 -14.64
N ILE A 207 6.29 -3.81 -13.66
CA ILE A 207 6.66 -3.93 -12.24
C ILE A 207 6.23 -5.29 -11.70
N LYS A 208 4.98 -5.70 -11.95
CA LYS A 208 4.41 -6.99 -11.54
C LYS A 208 5.23 -8.18 -12.08
N ASP A 209 5.55 -8.14 -13.37
CA ASP A 209 6.39 -9.16 -14.04
C ASP A 209 7.79 -9.21 -13.45
N THR A 210 8.42 -8.05 -13.24
CA THR A 210 9.78 -7.92 -12.70
C THR A 210 9.83 -8.42 -11.24
N TYR A 211 8.89 -7.99 -10.41
CA TYR A 211 8.75 -8.48 -9.03
C TYR A 211 8.58 -10.00 -9.01
N ASN A 212 7.63 -10.55 -9.78
CA ASN A 212 7.37 -11.99 -9.78
C ASN A 212 8.55 -12.83 -10.32
N THR A 213 9.32 -12.29 -11.27
CA THR A 213 10.55 -12.92 -11.78
C THR A 213 11.67 -12.93 -10.74
N TYR A 214 11.85 -11.84 -9.98
CA TYR A 214 13.02 -11.62 -9.14
C TYR A 214 12.78 -11.73 -7.63
N ARG A 215 11.55 -11.93 -7.14
CA ARG A 215 11.23 -12.10 -5.70
C ARG A 215 11.98 -13.24 -5.00
N ASN A 216 12.51 -14.19 -5.76
CA ASN A 216 13.35 -15.29 -5.27
C ASN A 216 14.84 -15.15 -5.66
N ASN A 217 15.21 -14.11 -6.41
CA ASN A 217 16.55 -13.92 -6.97
C ASN A 217 16.92 -12.43 -7.11
N VAL A 218 16.77 -11.66 -6.02
CA VAL A 218 17.02 -10.21 -6.01
C VAL A 218 18.47 -9.87 -6.37
N GLY A 219 19.43 -10.72 -5.99
CA GLY A 219 20.83 -10.60 -6.43
C GLY A 219 21.03 -10.73 -7.95
N GLY A 220 20.13 -11.44 -8.65
CA GLY A 220 20.10 -11.50 -10.11
C GLY A 220 19.52 -10.24 -10.78
N LEU A 221 18.60 -9.54 -10.11
CA LEU A 221 18.08 -8.24 -10.57
C LEU A 221 19.14 -7.15 -10.43
N LEU A 222 19.76 -7.09 -9.26
CA LEU A 222 20.79 -6.10 -8.90
C LEU A 222 22.09 -6.26 -9.71
N GLY A 223 22.42 -7.49 -10.14
CA GLY A 223 23.70 -7.83 -10.75
C GLY A 223 24.84 -7.94 -9.71
N PRO A 224 26.00 -8.52 -10.09
CA PRO A 224 27.02 -8.95 -9.13
C PRO A 224 27.54 -7.84 -8.20
N GLN A 225 27.90 -6.68 -8.76
CA GLN A 225 28.48 -5.57 -7.99
C GLN A 225 27.54 -5.02 -6.92
N LYS A 226 26.27 -4.78 -7.27
CA LYS A 226 25.26 -4.28 -6.32
C LYS A 226 24.80 -5.36 -5.35
N ARG A 227 24.83 -6.64 -5.75
CA ARG A 227 24.48 -7.80 -4.90
C ARG A 227 25.40 -7.93 -3.70
N ASP A 228 26.71 -7.80 -3.87
CA ASP A 228 27.64 -8.01 -2.74
C ASP A 228 27.52 -6.87 -1.71
N HIS A 229 27.35 -5.63 -2.19
CA HIS A 229 27.04 -4.49 -1.32
C HIS A 229 25.70 -4.66 -0.58
N TRP A 230 24.65 -5.11 -1.30
CA TRP A 230 23.34 -5.42 -0.72
C TRP A 230 23.43 -6.42 0.44
N LEU A 231 24.12 -7.54 0.22
CA LEU A 231 24.26 -8.60 1.23
C LEU A 231 25.04 -8.10 2.45
N GLN A 232 26.07 -7.26 2.25
CA GLN A 232 26.80 -6.63 3.35
C GLN A 232 25.89 -5.70 4.18
N VAL A 233 25.19 -4.75 3.54
CA VAL A 233 24.30 -3.82 4.25
C VAL A 233 23.17 -4.58 4.97
N ARG A 234 22.63 -5.65 4.39
CA ARG A 234 21.63 -6.50 5.05
C ARG A 234 22.19 -7.25 6.25
N SER A 235 23.42 -7.77 6.16
CA SER A 235 24.11 -8.43 7.28
C SER A 235 24.40 -7.45 8.43
N ASP A 236 24.85 -6.25 8.10
CA ASP A 236 25.18 -5.22 9.11
C ASP A 236 23.90 -4.76 9.83
N ILE A 237 22.81 -4.50 9.09
CA ILE A 237 21.50 -4.16 9.68
C ILE A 237 20.98 -5.30 10.57
N GLU A 238 21.12 -6.56 10.16
CA GLU A 238 20.66 -7.72 10.96
C GLU A 238 21.39 -7.82 12.31
N MET A 239 22.70 -7.57 12.31
CA MET A 239 23.52 -7.55 13.53
C MET A 239 23.17 -6.36 14.43
N GLU A 240 23.04 -5.17 13.83
CA GLU A 240 22.73 -3.92 14.54
C GLU A 240 21.30 -3.86 15.07
N THR A 241 20.39 -4.68 14.53
CA THR A 241 18.98 -4.80 14.95
C THR A 241 18.65 -6.09 15.72
N ASP A 242 19.66 -6.74 16.29
CA ASP A 242 19.52 -7.91 17.17
C ASP A 242 18.66 -9.05 16.56
N SER A 243 18.84 -9.29 15.26
CA SER A 243 18.09 -10.27 14.47
C SER A 243 16.57 -10.01 14.34
N TRP A 244 16.11 -8.75 14.47
CA TRP A 244 14.69 -8.37 14.35
C TRP A 244 14.03 -8.98 13.12
N HIS A 245 14.65 -8.79 11.95
CA HIS A 245 14.07 -9.23 10.70
C HIS A 245 14.08 -10.76 10.57
N SER A 246 15.14 -11.48 10.98
CA SER A 246 15.12 -12.95 11.01
C SER A 246 14.05 -13.52 11.93
N LEU A 247 13.77 -12.86 13.07
CA LEU A 247 12.71 -13.25 13.98
C LEU A 247 11.33 -13.06 13.34
N THR A 248 11.06 -11.90 12.74
CA THR A 248 9.77 -11.66 12.07
C THR A 248 9.61 -12.53 10.82
N LEU A 249 10.67 -12.78 10.06
CA LEU A 249 10.66 -13.66 8.90
C LEU A 249 10.33 -15.12 9.26
N LYS A 250 10.72 -15.61 10.45
CA LYS A 250 10.27 -16.92 10.96
C LYS A 250 8.75 -16.95 11.16
N CYS A 251 8.19 -15.93 11.82
CA CYS A 251 6.74 -15.80 12.04
C CYS A 251 5.96 -15.74 10.71
N LEU A 252 6.44 -14.92 9.76
CA LEU A 252 5.87 -14.78 8.42
C LEU A 252 5.85 -16.11 7.66
N ASN A 253 6.96 -16.86 7.67
CA ASN A 253 7.05 -18.18 7.05
C ASN A 253 6.15 -19.24 7.71
N MET A 254 6.03 -19.23 9.04
CA MET A 254 5.10 -20.12 9.76
C MET A 254 3.64 -19.88 9.38
N ILE A 255 3.27 -18.65 8.97
CA ILE A 255 1.95 -18.35 8.42
C ILE A 255 1.84 -18.80 6.96
N ALA A 256 2.85 -18.51 6.13
CA ALA A 256 2.87 -18.84 4.71
C ALA A 256 2.86 -20.37 4.43
N GLN A 257 3.31 -21.19 5.39
CA GLN A 257 3.26 -22.66 5.31
C GLN A 257 1.88 -23.26 5.64
N ARG A 258 0.88 -22.46 6.03
CA ARG A 258 -0.46 -22.94 6.43
C ARG A 258 -1.47 -22.70 5.31
N GLU A 259 -2.03 -23.77 4.75
CA GLU A 259 -2.93 -23.76 3.58
C GLU A 259 -4.11 -22.77 3.69
N ASN A 260 -4.65 -22.55 4.89
CA ASN A 260 -5.80 -21.67 5.14
C ASN A 260 -5.42 -20.28 5.68
N CYS A 261 -4.16 -19.87 5.60
CA CYS A 261 -3.67 -18.59 6.11
C CYS A 261 -2.96 -17.76 5.04
N VAL A 262 -3.18 -16.44 5.05
CA VAL A 262 -2.58 -15.52 4.08
C VAL A 262 -1.94 -14.34 4.81
N ASN A 263 -0.72 -13.97 4.41
CA ASN A 263 -0.09 -12.71 4.80
C ASN A 263 -0.47 -11.61 3.78
N VAL A 264 -0.92 -10.46 4.29
CA VAL A 264 -1.21 -9.24 3.55
C VAL A 264 -0.40 -8.10 4.16
N LEU A 265 0.21 -7.26 3.32
CA LEU A 265 0.97 -6.09 3.76
C LEU A 265 0.18 -4.81 3.44
N VAL A 266 0.05 -3.93 4.43
CA VAL A 266 -0.52 -2.60 4.29
C VAL A 266 0.47 -1.61 4.90
N THR A 267 1.06 -0.72 4.09
CA THR A 267 2.11 0.22 4.54
C THR A 267 1.80 1.66 4.12
N THR A 268 2.23 2.64 4.90
CA THR A 268 2.17 4.07 4.53
C THR A 268 3.26 4.50 3.53
N THR A 269 4.18 3.62 3.15
CA THR A 269 5.13 3.86 2.05
C THR A 269 4.39 3.81 0.69
N GLN A 270 4.76 4.67 -0.27
CA GLN A 270 4.34 4.56 -1.69
C GLN A 270 4.55 3.12 -2.21
N LEU A 271 3.67 2.63 -3.08
CA LEU A 271 3.67 1.24 -3.54
C LEU A 271 4.99 0.87 -4.22
N VAL A 272 5.48 1.70 -5.14
CA VAL A 272 6.73 1.45 -5.88
C VAL A 272 7.95 1.25 -4.94
N PRO A 273 8.31 2.19 -4.04
CA PRO A 273 9.40 1.96 -3.09
C PRO A 273 9.07 0.92 -2.01
N ALA A 274 7.79 0.65 -1.70
CA ALA A 274 7.42 -0.48 -0.84
C ALA A 274 7.77 -1.83 -1.49
N LEU A 275 7.52 -2.00 -2.79
CA LEU A 275 7.94 -3.21 -3.53
C LEU A 275 9.46 -3.35 -3.56
N ALA A 276 10.21 -2.25 -3.71
CA ALA A 276 11.67 -2.25 -3.60
C ALA A 276 12.16 -2.67 -2.20
N LYS A 277 11.56 -2.13 -1.12
CA LYS A 277 11.82 -2.58 0.26
C LYS A 277 11.56 -4.08 0.42
N ILE A 278 10.43 -4.59 -0.06
CA ILE A 278 10.05 -6.01 0.06
C ILE A 278 11.07 -6.93 -0.63
N LEU A 279 11.58 -6.54 -1.81
CA LEU A 279 12.66 -7.28 -2.47
C LEU A 279 13.98 -7.19 -1.69
N LEU A 280 14.44 -5.99 -1.35
CA LEU A 280 15.73 -5.80 -0.66
C LEU A 280 15.77 -6.44 0.73
N TYR A 281 14.63 -6.51 1.42
CA TYR A 281 14.51 -7.24 2.68
C TYR A 281 14.21 -8.74 2.51
N GLY A 282 14.12 -9.28 1.29
CA GLY A 282 13.94 -10.72 1.05
C GLY A 282 12.54 -11.25 1.39
N LEU A 283 11.55 -10.36 1.47
CA LEU A 283 10.18 -10.64 1.89
C LEU A 283 9.28 -11.15 0.74
N GLY A 284 9.74 -11.06 -0.51
CA GLY A 284 8.93 -11.35 -1.69
C GLY A 284 8.48 -12.80 -1.86
N GLN A 285 9.07 -13.76 -1.14
CA GLN A 285 8.52 -15.12 -1.04
C GLN A 285 7.21 -15.16 -0.25
N VAL A 286 7.12 -14.37 0.82
CA VAL A 286 6.01 -14.40 1.79
C VAL A 286 4.87 -13.48 1.36
N PHE A 287 5.17 -12.39 0.63
CA PHE A 287 4.19 -11.48 0.07
C PHE A 287 4.13 -11.61 -1.45
N PRO A 288 3.12 -12.29 -2.01
CA PRO A 288 2.67 -12.06 -3.38
C PRO A 288 2.41 -10.57 -3.59
N VAL A 289 2.67 -10.05 -4.79
CA VAL A 289 2.51 -8.62 -5.09
C VAL A 289 1.05 -8.17 -5.01
N GLU A 290 0.11 -9.10 -5.25
CA GLU A 290 -1.33 -8.94 -5.11
C GLU A 290 -1.79 -8.80 -3.64
N ASN A 291 -0.91 -9.10 -2.68
CA ASN A 291 -1.14 -8.98 -1.25
C ASN A 291 -0.47 -7.73 -0.65
N VAL A 292 0.03 -6.80 -1.47
CA VAL A 292 0.69 -5.56 -1.04
C VAL A 292 -0.19 -4.36 -1.36
N TYR A 293 -0.45 -3.53 -0.35
CA TYR A 293 -1.29 -2.34 -0.45
C TYR A 293 -0.55 -1.12 0.12
N SER A 294 -0.48 -0.04 -0.65
CA SER A 294 -0.06 1.26 -0.14
C SER A 294 -1.27 1.99 0.46
N ALA A 295 -1.17 2.31 1.74
CA ALA A 295 -2.07 3.24 2.42
C ALA A 295 -1.62 4.71 2.25
N ASN A 296 -0.55 4.98 1.47
CA ASN A 296 -0.13 6.35 1.22
C ASN A 296 -1.21 7.08 0.41
N ARG A 297 -1.69 8.21 0.95
CA ARG A 297 -2.59 9.11 0.21
C ARG A 297 -1.78 10.13 -0.56
N SER A 298 -1.11 9.68 -1.63
CA SER A 298 -0.70 10.57 -2.72
C SER A 298 -1.93 11.38 -3.16
N ALA A 299 -1.82 12.71 -3.14
CA ALA A 299 -2.95 13.59 -2.87
C ALA A 299 -3.95 13.72 -4.04
N ARG A 300 -4.91 12.79 -4.15
CA ARG A 300 -6.19 13.00 -4.88
C ARG A 300 -7.16 13.97 -4.16
N SER A 301 -6.66 14.77 -3.22
CA SER A 301 -7.40 15.86 -2.54
C SER A 301 -7.25 17.19 -3.28
N SER A 302 -7.65 17.23 -4.55
CA SER A 302 -7.73 18.44 -5.39
C SER A 302 -9.10 18.62 -6.05
N ALA A 303 -10.12 17.88 -5.60
CA ALA A 303 -11.48 17.91 -6.18
C ALA A 303 -12.63 17.73 -5.15
N SER A 304 -12.46 18.15 -3.88
CA SER A 304 -13.55 18.08 -2.88
C SER A 304 -13.57 19.20 -1.83
N SER A 305 -12.85 20.31 -2.06
CA SER A 305 -12.94 21.55 -1.25
C SER A 305 -13.33 22.72 -2.15
N GLY A 306 -14.60 22.72 -2.54
CA GLY A 306 -15.22 23.69 -3.46
C GLY A 306 -16.74 23.70 -3.30
N SER A 307 -17.17 23.77 -2.04
CA SER A 307 -18.56 23.99 -1.60
C SER A 307 -18.82 25.47 -1.38
#